data_AF-A0A0G9H1N2-F1
#
_entry.id   AF-A0A0G9H1N2-F1
#
_cell.length_a   1.000
_cell.length_b   1.000
_cell.length_c   1.000
_cell.angle_alpha   90.00
_cell.angle_beta   90.00
_cell.angle_gamma   90.00
#
_symmetry.space_group_name_H-M   'P 1'
#
loop_
_entity.id
_entity.type
_entity.pdbx_description
1 polymer ?
#
loop_
_entity_poly.entity_id
_entity_poly.type
_entity_poly.pdbx_seq_one_letter_code
_entity_poly.pdbx_strand_id
1 'polypeptide(L)'
;MAGLAGLFFVVAAAAQMPPEPVTKGDYGNGKDFRLTPIVAKDSAGKPITDIPAFELGYRDVDGLWFEQGPPTPFTDVLPKAMRARVMLVFDGGWSLVPRGWKMAYAMFTGDSTLAVGYEAPGGRRAGWMNDGMVVCAGCAEGYAAPYFPRTMRDLRNDSGDDWEKPRPQHRPLHLTRPDGCTVVFDYRMPHSPPAREWMNYIGLQYGVLLSFAIAMPASDKDLRDLIFANHTSDPQTCVVRQDRVRG
;
A
#
# COMPACT_ATOMS: atom_id res chain seq x y z
N MET A 1 32.97 31.05 3.17
CA MET A 1 32.91 29.62 3.52
C MET A 1 31.64 29.38 4.33
N ALA A 2 30.57 29.02 3.66
CA ALA A 2 29.32 28.55 4.27
C ALA A 2 28.52 27.90 3.13
N GLY A 3 28.14 26.65 3.29
CA GLY A 3 27.37 25.91 2.31
C GLY A 3 26.97 24.58 2.92
N LEU A 4 25.80 24.59 3.57
CA LEU A 4 25.17 23.44 4.18
C LEU A 4 25.09 22.28 3.17
N ALA A 5 25.74 21.16 3.48
CA ALA A 5 25.44 19.88 2.87
C ALA A 5 24.12 19.37 3.48
N GLY A 6 23.01 19.72 2.84
CA GLY A 6 21.71 19.14 3.14
C GLY A 6 21.71 17.66 2.76
N LEU A 7 21.60 16.79 3.76
CA LEU A 7 21.26 15.38 3.57
C LEU A 7 19.90 15.29 2.88
N PHE A 8 19.87 14.87 1.63
CA PHE A 8 18.67 14.40 0.97
C PHE A 8 18.42 12.95 1.40
N PHE A 9 17.58 12.73 2.41
CA PHE A 9 16.95 11.44 2.63
C PHE A 9 15.78 11.30 1.66
N VAL A 10 15.95 10.46 0.63
CA VAL A 10 14.88 10.04 -0.26
C VAL A 10 14.04 9.00 0.49
N VAL A 11 12.89 9.41 1.04
CA VAL A 11 11.91 8.48 1.61
C VAL A 11 11.05 7.95 0.45
N ALA A 12 11.53 6.89 -0.18
CA ALA A 12 10.75 6.13 -1.15
C ALA A 12 9.81 5.18 -0.40
N ALA A 13 8.53 5.58 -0.25
CA ALA A 13 7.48 4.75 0.31
C ALA A 13 6.98 3.69 -0.69
N ALA A 14 7.87 2.85 -1.20
CA ALA A 14 7.50 1.82 -2.17
C ALA A 14 8.31 0.54 -1.93
N ALA A 15 7.60 -0.52 -1.49
CA ALA A 15 8.08 -1.87 -1.17
C ALA A 15 9.52 -1.98 -0.64
N GLN A 16 9.97 -1.02 0.18
CA GLN A 16 11.12 -1.26 1.02
C GLN A 16 10.71 -2.39 1.98
N MET A 17 11.66 -3.29 2.28
CA MET A 17 11.49 -4.15 3.44
C MET A 17 10.97 -3.28 4.59
N PRO A 18 9.90 -3.67 5.32
CA PRO A 18 9.65 -3.03 6.60
C PRO A 18 11.00 -2.97 7.32
N PRO A 19 11.44 -1.79 7.74
CA PRO A 19 12.74 -1.64 8.37
C PRO A 19 12.83 -2.67 9.50
N GLU A 20 14.02 -3.25 9.71
CA GLU A 20 14.21 -4.12 10.88
C GLU A 20 13.64 -3.41 12.11
N PRO A 21 12.87 -4.08 12.98
CA PRO A 21 12.25 -3.43 14.12
C PRO A 21 13.35 -2.83 14.99
N VAL A 22 13.59 -1.53 14.83
CA VAL A 22 14.61 -0.81 15.58
C VAL A 22 14.15 -0.78 17.04
N THR A 23 14.81 -1.56 17.89
CA THR A 23 14.68 -1.43 19.34
C THR A 23 15.07 0.00 19.72
N LYS A 24 14.11 0.74 20.29
CA LYS A 24 14.20 2.12 20.83
C LYS A 24 14.87 3.21 19.97
N GLY A 25 14.07 4.25 19.69
CA GLY A 25 14.53 5.63 19.50
C GLY A 25 15.54 5.89 18.39
N ASP A 26 15.05 6.05 17.16
CA ASP A 26 15.61 6.97 16.18
C ASP A 26 14.50 7.30 15.16
N TYR A 27 14.53 8.52 14.64
CA TYR A 27 13.49 9.15 13.83
C TYR A 27 12.88 8.23 12.73
N GLY A 28 11.54 8.25 12.62
CA GLY A 28 10.85 7.97 11.37
C GLY A 28 10.35 6.55 11.08
N ASN A 29 10.18 5.66 12.08
CA ASN A 29 9.61 4.33 11.84
C ASN A 29 8.78 3.77 13.02
N GLY A 30 7.46 3.73 12.85
CA GLY A 30 6.58 2.68 13.40
C GLY A 30 6.40 2.56 14.92
N LYS A 31 6.25 3.66 15.69
CA LYS A 31 6.05 3.55 17.15
C LYS A 31 4.77 4.09 17.76
N ASP A 32 3.85 4.60 16.97
CA ASP A 32 2.60 5.12 17.51
C ASP A 32 1.40 4.67 16.68
N PHE A 33 1.14 3.36 16.63
CA PHE A 33 -0.12 2.83 16.11
C PHE A 33 -0.79 1.93 17.14
N ARG A 34 -2.12 1.83 17.05
CA ARG A 34 -2.94 0.92 17.85
C ARG A 34 -4.10 0.39 17.02
N LEU A 35 -4.48 -0.84 17.33
CA LEU A 35 -5.72 -1.44 16.84
C LEU A 35 -6.69 -1.50 18.01
N THR A 36 -7.72 -0.66 17.99
CA THR A 36 -8.76 -0.62 19.02
C THR A 36 -9.92 -1.50 18.57
N PRO A 37 -10.35 -2.52 19.35
CA PRO A 37 -11.50 -3.33 18.99
C PRO A 37 -12.77 -2.48 18.84
N ILE A 38 -13.50 -2.69 17.75
CA ILE A 38 -14.78 -2.02 17.45
C ILE A 38 -15.82 -3.05 16.98
N VAL A 39 -17.07 -2.60 16.81
CA VAL A 39 -18.15 -3.41 16.24
C VAL A 39 -18.52 -2.85 14.88
N ALA A 40 -18.15 -3.57 13.81
CA ALA A 40 -18.61 -3.26 12.47
C ALA A 40 -20.13 -3.46 12.37
N LYS A 41 -20.78 -2.65 11.54
CA LYS A 41 -22.22 -2.72 11.29
C LYS A 41 -22.48 -2.91 9.80
N ASP A 42 -23.54 -3.62 9.44
CA ASP A 42 -24.02 -3.72 8.07
C ASP A 42 -24.79 -2.45 7.65
N SER A 43 -25.25 -2.41 6.40
CA SER A 43 -26.02 -1.29 5.84
C SER A 43 -27.36 -1.03 6.55
N ALA A 44 -27.90 -2.00 7.28
CA ALA A 44 -29.09 -1.85 8.12
C ALA A 44 -28.75 -1.39 9.55
N GLY A 45 -27.46 -1.17 9.85
CA GLY A 45 -26.98 -0.80 11.18
C GLY A 45 -26.86 -1.97 12.15
N LYS A 46 -27.05 -3.22 11.69
CA LYS A 46 -26.96 -4.41 12.54
C LYS A 46 -25.48 -4.77 12.77
N PRO A 47 -25.09 -5.13 14.01
CA PRO A 47 -23.75 -5.60 14.32
C PRO A 47 -23.33 -6.82 13.49
N ILE A 48 -22.10 -6.78 12.97
CA ILE A 48 -21.39 -7.92 12.39
C ILE A 48 -20.51 -8.51 13.49
N THR A 49 -20.88 -9.69 13.99
CA THR A 49 -20.23 -10.30 15.17
C THR A 49 -19.35 -11.51 14.84
N ASP A 50 -19.41 -12.01 13.60
CA ASP A 50 -18.65 -13.17 13.15
C ASP A 50 -17.29 -12.82 12.51
N ILE A 51 -17.00 -11.52 12.35
CA ILE A 51 -15.71 -11.00 11.90
C ILE A 51 -15.18 -10.00 12.93
N PRO A 52 -13.98 -10.22 13.50
CA PRO A 52 -13.34 -9.22 14.35
C PRO A 52 -13.09 -7.92 13.58
N ALA A 53 -13.36 -6.78 14.20
CA ALA A 53 -13.14 -5.47 13.62
C ALA A 53 -12.31 -4.58 14.55
N PHE A 54 -11.43 -3.78 13.95
CA PHE A 54 -10.53 -2.89 14.66
C PHE A 54 -10.49 -1.52 13.99
N GLU A 55 -10.42 -0.46 14.78
CA GLU A 55 -10.04 0.87 14.31
C GLU A 55 -8.53 1.03 14.42
N LEU A 56 -7.90 1.49 13.34
CA LEU A 56 -6.51 1.90 13.33
C LEU A 56 -6.41 3.34 13.81
N GLY A 57 -5.81 3.53 14.98
CA GLY A 57 -5.35 4.82 15.44
C GLY A 57 -3.84 4.93 15.27
N TYR A 58 -3.34 6.09 14.85
CA TYR A 58 -1.90 6.36 14.76
C TYR A 58 -1.55 7.77 15.26
N ARG A 59 -0.28 8.03 15.60
CA ARG A 59 0.21 9.37 15.91
C ARG A 59 1.26 9.80 14.90
N ASP A 60 1.19 11.08 14.55
CA ASP A 60 2.26 11.76 13.85
C ASP A 60 3.21 12.45 14.85
N VAL A 61 4.24 13.12 14.34
CA VAL A 61 5.33 13.81 15.07
C VAL A 61 4.88 14.73 16.21
N ASP A 62 3.64 15.21 16.19
CA ASP A 62 3.05 16.08 17.22
C ASP A 62 2.46 15.33 18.43
N GLY A 63 2.44 13.98 18.40
CA GLY A 63 2.00 13.13 19.51
C GLY A 63 0.48 13.03 19.71
N LEU A 64 -0.32 13.66 18.84
CA LEU A 64 -1.78 13.53 18.82
C LEU A 64 -2.21 12.22 18.14
N TRP A 65 -3.19 11.54 18.73
CA TRP A 65 -3.82 10.38 18.08
C TRP A 65 -4.77 10.86 16.98
N PHE A 66 -4.58 10.32 15.79
CA PHE A 66 -5.54 10.36 14.70
C PHE A 66 -6.46 9.16 14.83
N GLU A 67 -7.76 9.43 14.87
CA GLU A 67 -8.86 8.45 14.87
C GLU A 67 -9.90 8.92 13.86
N GLN A 68 -10.51 8.00 13.12
CA GLN A 68 -11.32 8.31 11.93
C GLN A 68 -12.80 8.34 12.27
N GLY A 69 -13.21 9.08 13.30
CA GLY A 69 -14.62 9.24 13.66
C GLY A 69 -15.39 7.89 13.78
N PRO A 70 -16.73 7.88 13.69
CA PRO A 70 -17.48 6.63 13.73
C PRO A 70 -17.27 5.83 12.42
N PRO A 71 -17.00 4.51 12.51
CA PRO A 71 -16.86 3.66 11.33
C PRO A 71 -18.10 3.70 10.44
N THR A 72 -17.87 3.76 9.13
CA THR A 72 -18.95 3.61 8.13
C THR A 72 -19.50 2.18 8.14
N PRO A 73 -20.72 1.95 7.65
CA PRO A 73 -21.23 0.59 7.47
C PRO A 73 -20.35 -0.24 6.54
N PHE A 74 -20.04 -1.48 6.94
CA PHE A 74 -19.38 -2.45 6.09
C PHE A 74 -20.41 -3.04 5.12
N THR A 75 -20.19 -2.84 3.82
CA THR A 75 -21.16 -3.24 2.78
C THR A 75 -20.66 -4.36 1.88
N ASP A 76 -19.40 -4.75 1.99
CA ASP A 76 -18.82 -5.80 1.17
C ASP A 76 -19.44 -7.18 1.48
N VAL A 77 -19.66 -7.96 0.42
CA VAL A 77 -20.20 -9.31 0.53
C VAL A 77 -19.06 -10.31 0.65
N LEU A 78 -18.86 -10.85 1.86
CA LEU A 78 -17.84 -11.87 2.12
C LEU A 78 -18.44 -13.29 2.11
N PRO A 79 -17.82 -14.24 1.38
CA PRO A 79 -18.22 -15.64 1.47
C PRO A 79 -18.14 -16.15 2.91
N LYS A 80 -19.14 -16.90 3.37
CA LYS A 80 -19.24 -17.39 4.76
C LYS A 80 -17.97 -18.14 5.22
N ALA A 81 -17.36 -18.93 4.33
CA ALA A 81 -16.14 -19.67 4.62
C ALA A 81 -14.91 -18.78 4.87
N MET A 82 -14.93 -17.54 4.37
CA MET A 82 -13.81 -16.58 4.48
C MET A 82 -13.90 -15.69 5.70
N ARG A 83 -15.11 -15.48 6.24
CA ARG A 83 -15.34 -14.59 7.41
C ARG A 83 -14.48 -14.97 8.61
N ALA A 84 -14.30 -16.28 8.86
CA ALA A 84 -13.46 -16.76 9.95
C ALA A 84 -11.95 -16.58 9.74
N ARG A 85 -11.51 -16.26 8.51
CA ARG A 85 -10.10 -16.15 8.08
C ARG A 85 -9.65 -14.70 7.91
N VAL A 86 -10.53 -13.72 8.08
CA VAL A 86 -10.21 -12.29 7.98
C VAL A 86 -10.53 -11.55 9.28
N MET A 87 -9.99 -10.35 9.39
CA MET A 87 -10.44 -9.29 10.29
C MET A 87 -10.65 -8.02 9.47
N LEU A 88 -11.51 -7.13 9.96
CA LEU A 88 -11.73 -5.82 9.39
C LEU A 88 -10.83 -4.81 10.11
N VAL A 89 -10.14 -3.96 9.35
CA VAL A 89 -9.45 -2.80 9.89
C VAL A 89 -10.05 -1.54 9.27
N PHE A 90 -10.37 -0.56 10.11
CA PHE A 90 -10.93 0.72 9.71
C PHE A 90 -9.93 1.85 9.91
N ASP A 91 -9.62 2.59 8.85
CA ASP A 91 -8.69 3.73 8.84
C ASP A 91 -9.20 4.90 7.97
N GLY A 92 -10.52 5.01 7.84
CA GLY A 92 -11.22 5.90 6.90
C GLY A 92 -11.94 5.12 5.79
N GLY A 93 -11.48 3.88 5.53
CA GLY A 93 -12.17 2.85 4.77
C GLY A 93 -12.09 1.50 5.49
N TRP A 94 -12.78 0.48 4.97
CA TRP A 94 -12.67 -0.88 5.48
C TRP A 94 -11.68 -1.69 4.65
N SER A 95 -10.66 -2.22 5.30
CA SER A 95 -9.66 -3.10 4.69
C SER A 95 -9.76 -4.52 5.26
N LEU A 96 -9.69 -5.51 4.36
CA LEU A 96 -9.63 -6.93 4.76
C LEU A 96 -8.21 -7.36 5.09
N VAL A 97 -7.95 -7.71 6.34
CA VAL A 97 -6.65 -8.24 6.75
C VAL A 97 -6.78 -9.73 7.10
N PRO A 98 -5.80 -10.60 6.77
CA PRO A 98 -5.86 -11.98 7.22
C PRO A 98 -5.92 -12.07 8.75
N ARG A 99 -6.73 -12.99 9.26
CA ARG A 99 -6.96 -13.10 10.70
C ARG A 99 -5.68 -13.47 11.44
N GLY A 100 -5.44 -12.79 12.56
CA GLY A 100 -4.30 -13.04 13.44
C GLY A 100 -2.99 -12.43 12.94
N TRP A 101 -2.98 -11.80 11.76
CA TRP A 101 -1.83 -11.02 11.31
C TRP A 101 -1.70 -9.77 12.18
N LYS A 102 -0.45 -9.38 12.43
CA LYS A 102 -0.13 -8.24 13.27
C LYS A 102 0.28 -7.08 12.39
N MET A 103 -0.14 -5.87 12.76
CA MET A 103 0.40 -4.67 12.15
C MET A 103 1.88 -4.55 12.51
N ALA A 104 2.72 -4.48 11.48
CA ALA A 104 4.16 -4.31 11.61
C ALA A 104 4.54 -2.83 11.61
N TYR A 105 3.82 -2.03 10.81
CA TYR A 105 3.98 -0.58 10.78
C TYR A 105 2.68 0.10 10.31
N ALA A 106 2.54 1.35 10.73
CA ALA A 106 1.68 2.36 10.11
C ALA A 106 2.48 3.66 10.15
N MET A 107 2.65 4.30 9.00
CA MET A 107 3.47 5.51 8.89
C MET A 107 2.89 6.45 7.85
N PHE A 108 3.04 7.75 8.09
CA PHE A 108 2.85 8.72 7.03
C PHE A 108 4.07 8.76 6.13
N THR A 109 3.83 8.80 4.83
CA THR A 109 4.82 9.20 3.85
C THR A 109 5.04 10.71 3.91
N GLY A 110 6.07 11.22 3.23
CA GLY A 110 6.43 12.65 3.25
C GLY A 110 5.33 13.61 2.75
N ASP A 111 4.27 13.05 2.18
CA ASP A 111 3.08 13.71 1.63
C ASP A 111 1.80 13.43 2.41
N SER A 112 1.93 12.98 3.66
CA SER A 112 0.84 12.66 4.61
C SER A 112 -0.07 11.51 4.19
N THR A 113 0.40 10.63 3.31
CA THR A 113 -0.32 9.40 2.98
C THR A 113 -0.01 8.31 3.99
N LEU A 114 -1.03 7.60 4.47
CA LEU A 114 -0.80 6.47 5.36
C LEU A 114 -0.35 5.24 4.55
N ALA A 115 0.80 4.69 4.92
CA ALA A 115 1.25 3.37 4.50
C ALA A 115 1.18 2.42 5.68
N VAL A 116 0.53 1.27 5.48
CA VAL A 116 0.33 0.24 6.51
C VAL A 116 0.91 -1.09 6.05
N GLY A 117 1.45 -1.84 7.01
CA GLY A 117 2.01 -3.16 6.75
C GLY A 117 1.65 -4.16 7.83
N TYR A 118 1.41 -5.39 7.40
CA TYR A 118 1.04 -6.50 8.27
C TYR A 118 1.92 -7.72 8.01
N GLU A 119 2.13 -8.49 9.08
CA GLU A 119 2.86 -9.75 9.02
C GLU A 119 2.06 -10.91 9.60
N ALA A 120 2.25 -12.08 9.00
CA ALA A 120 1.68 -13.33 9.50
C ALA A 120 2.21 -13.67 10.91
N PRO A 121 1.49 -14.51 11.69
CA PRO A 121 1.93 -14.94 13.03
C PRO A 121 3.34 -15.59 13.05
N GLY A 122 3.70 -16.29 11.97
CA GLY A 122 5.04 -16.87 11.76
C GLY A 122 6.10 -15.87 11.26
N GLY A 123 5.79 -14.57 11.29
CA GLY A 123 6.59 -13.49 10.74
C GLY A 123 6.50 -13.39 9.22
N ARG A 124 7.23 -12.42 8.66
CA ARG A 124 7.27 -12.10 7.22
C ARG A 124 7.54 -13.28 6.28
N ARG A 125 8.33 -14.27 6.71
CA ARG A 125 8.60 -15.48 5.91
C ARG A 125 7.37 -16.36 5.70
N ALA A 126 6.41 -16.28 6.62
CA ALA A 126 5.13 -16.99 6.51
C ALA A 126 4.08 -16.19 5.72
N GLY A 127 4.20 -14.86 5.66
CA GLY A 127 3.33 -13.99 4.87
C GLY A 127 3.41 -12.54 5.31
N TRP A 128 3.08 -11.63 4.40
CA TRP A 128 3.03 -10.19 4.65
C TRP A 128 2.11 -9.48 3.66
N MET A 129 1.66 -8.29 4.02
CA MET A 129 0.77 -7.45 3.22
C MET A 129 1.16 -6.00 3.45
N ASN A 130 1.26 -5.22 2.38
CA ASN A 130 1.51 -3.78 2.42
C ASN A 130 0.44 -3.08 1.60
N ASP A 131 -0.13 -2.04 2.18
CA ASP A 131 -1.04 -1.12 1.52
C ASP A 131 -0.50 0.29 1.70
N GLY A 132 -0.45 1.06 0.63
CA GLY A 132 0.07 2.40 0.71
C GLY A 132 0.04 3.15 -0.60
N MET A 133 0.40 4.42 -0.51
CA MET A 133 0.47 5.31 -1.64
C MET A 133 1.75 6.15 -1.58
N VAL A 134 2.34 6.37 -2.76
CA VAL A 134 3.47 7.26 -2.97
C VAL A 134 2.91 8.55 -3.55
N VAL A 135 2.96 9.67 -2.83
CA VAL A 135 2.71 11.00 -3.43
C VAL A 135 3.91 11.93 -3.31
N CYS A 136 4.94 11.57 -4.08
CA CYS A 136 5.93 12.52 -4.55
C CYS A 136 6.12 12.28 -6.05
N ALA A 137 5.85 13.29 -6.88
CA ALA A 137 5.85 13.16 -8.34
C ALA A 137 7.06 12.38 -8.87
N GLY A 138 8.28 12.81 -8.51
CA GLY A 138 9.51 12.14 -8.94
C GLY A 138 9.69 10.73 -8.38
N CYS A 139 9.25 10.43 -7.16
CA CYS A 139 9.39 9.07 -6.60
C CYS A 139 8.33 8.12 -7.17
N ALA A 140 7.09 8.57 -7.28
CA ALA A 140 6.01 7.82 -7.90
C ALA A 140 6.35 7.52 -9.36
N GLU A 141 6.87 8.50 -10.10
CA GLU A 141 7.34 8.31 -11.48
C GLU A 141 8.53 7.35 -11.56
N GLY A 142 9.55 7.53 -10.73
CA GLY A 142 10.72 6.65 -10.70
C GLY A 142 10.36 5.20 -10.38
N TYR A 143 9.42 4.99 -9.46
CA TYR A 143 8.96 3.67 -9.07
C TYR A 143 7.99 3.04 -10.08
N ALA A 144 7.13 3.84 -10.71
CA ALA A 144 6.18 3.39 -11.73
C ALA A 144 6.85 3.13 -13.08
N ALA A 145 7.90 3.88 -13.45
CA ALA A 145 8.55 3.81 -14.76
C ALA A 145 8.90 2.37 -15.22
N PRO A 146 9.48 1.49 -14.39
CA PRO A 146 9.76 0.10 -14.78
C PRO A 146 8.53 -0.72 -15.20
N TYR A 147 7.35 -0.37 -14.69
CA TYR A 147 6.10 -1.11 -14.87
C TYR A 147 5.17 -0.44 -15.89
N PHE A 148 5.26 0.88 -16.04
CA PHE A 148 4.43 1.71 -16.90
C PHE A 148 5.23 2.32 -18.07
N PRO A 149 5.04 1.84 -19.31
CA PRO A 149 5.77 2.36 -20.47
C PRO A 149 5.62 3.86 -20.73
N ARG A 150 4.45 4.43 -20.37
CA ARG A 150 4.24 5.88 -20.46
C ARG A 150 5.11 6.64 -19.48
N THR A 151 5.08 6.26 -18.21
CA THR A 151 5.92 6.88 -17.17
C THR A 151 7.40 6.78 -17.49
N MET A 152 7.86 5.65 -18.03
CA MET A 152 9.24 5.49 -18.52
C MET A 152 9.62 6.53 -19.59
N ARG A 153 8.69 6.83 -20.52
CA ARG A 153 8.90 7.83 -21.57
C ARG A 153 8.84 9.25 -21.03
N ASP A 154 7.90 9.54 -20.15
CA ASP A 154 7.75 10.86 -19.54
C ASP A 154 9.01 11.19 -18.72
N LEU A 155 9.48 10.26 -17.89
CA LEU A 155 10.72 10.42 -17.12
C LEU A 155 11.96 10.62 -18.02
N ARG A 156 12.06 9.88 -19.13
CA ARG A 156 13.15 10.07 -20.11
C ARG A 156 13.10 11.45 -20.75
N ASN A 157 11.92 11.93 -21.12
CA ASN A 157 11.77 13.24 -21.75
C ASN A 157 12.14 14.37 -20.79
N ASP A 158 11.78 14.22 -19.51
CA ASP A 158 12.04 15.24 -18.49
C ASP A 158 13.49 15.21 -17.98
N SER A 159 14.16 14.04 -18.02
CA SER A 159 15.54 13.86 -17.53
C SER A 159 16.64 14.10 -18.60
N GLY A 160 16.28 14.16 -19.89
CA GLY A 160 17.25 14.35 -20.97
C GLY A 160 18.22 13.18 -21.18
N ASP A 161 19.43 13.48 -21.66
CA ASP A 161 20.41 12.47 -22.11
C ASP A 161 21.17 11.78 -20.96
N ASP A 162 21.18 12.35 -19.74
CA ASP A 162 21.86 11.80 -18.56
C ASP A 162 21.01 10.80 -17.76
N TRP A 163 19.94 10.30 -18.37
CA TRP A 163 18.95 9.47 -17.69
C TRP A 163 19.41 8.02 -17.46
N GLU A 164 19.59 7.64 -16.20
CA GLU A 164 19.68 6.22 -15.82
C GLU A 164 18.29 5.58 -15.83
N LYS A 165 18.10 4.59 -16.70
CA LYS A 165 16.84 3.86 -16.81
C LYS A 165 16.49 3.16 -15.49
N PRO A 166 15.37 3.51 -14.83
CA PRO A 166 14.94 2.86 -13.61
C PRO A 166 14.72 1.37 -13.83
N ARG A 167 15.18 0.58 -12.86
CA ARG A 167 14.97 -0.87 -12.84
C ARG A 167 13.84 -1.20 -11.87
N PRO A 168 13.05 -2.25 -12.17
CA PRO A 168 12.02 -2.67 -11.23
C PRO A 168 12.70 -3.12 -9.93
N GLN A 169 12.22 -2.62 -8.80
CA GLN A 169 12.69 -3.05 -7.48
C GLN A 169 12.52 -4.57 -7.32
N HIS A 170 11.43 -5.10 -7.88
CA HIS A 170 11.17 -6.53 -7.96
C HIS A 170 10.91 -6.92 -9.41
N ARG A 171 11.76 -7.80 -9.96
CA ARG A 171 11.59 -8.28 -11.33
C ARG A 171 10.25 -9.05 -11.44
N PRO A 172 9.31 -8.60 -12.29
CA PRO A 172 8.05 -9.30 -12.47
C PRO A 172 8.26 -10.69 -13.08
N LEU A 173 7.53 -11.67 -12.56
CA LEU A 173 7.41 -13.00 -13.17
C LEU A 173 6.34 -13.00 -14.26
N HIS A 174 5.19 -12.43 -13.95
CA HIS A 174 4.10 -12.16 -14.89
C HIS A 174 3.56 -10.78 -14.60
N LEU A 175 3.31 -9.99 -15.65
CA LEU A 175 2.78 -8.64 -15.53
C LEU A 175 1.64 -8.45 -16.53
N THR A 176 0.51 -7.98 -16.05
CA THR A 176 -0.65 -7.59 -16.83
C THR A 176 -0.95 -6.11 -16.65
N ARG A 177 -1.61 -5.51 -17.65
CA ARG A 177 -2.05 -4.12 -17.66
C ARG A 177 -3.53 -4.11 -18.01
N PRO A 178 -4.43 -4.22 -17.01
CA PRO A 178 -5.87 -4.20 -17.26
C PRO A 178 -6.33 -2.95 -18.00
N ASP A 179 -5.65 -1.83 -17.75
CA ASP A 179 -5.90 -0.53 -18.37
C ASP A 179 -4.58 0.28 -18.49
N GLY A 180 -4.68 1.58 -18.81
CA GLY A 180 -3.54 2.47 -19.00
C GLY A 180 -2.86 2.98 -17.72
N CYS A 181 -3.51 2.86 -16.57
CA CYS A 181 -3.05 3.35 -15.26
C CYS A 181 -2.77 2.20 -14.28
N THR A 182 -3.21 0.98 -14.58
CA THR A 182 -3.10 -0.17 -13.67
C THR A 182 -2.09 -1.20 -14.18
N VAL A 183 -1.24 -1.69 -13.28
CA VAL A 183 -0.45 -2.91 -13.48
C VAL A 183 -0.77 -3.91 -12.38
N VAL A 184 -0.81 -5.18 -12.73
CA VAL A 184 -0.87 -6.29 -11.77
C VAL A 184 0.27 -7.24 -12.10
N PHE A 185 1.07 -7.61 -11.12
CA PHE A 185 2.16 -8.52 -11.36
C PHE A 185 2.50 -9.41 -10.17
N ASP A 186 3.09 -10.56 -10.47
CA ASP A 186 3.63 -11.48 -9.49
C ASP A 186 5.15 -11.32 -9.41
N TYR A 187 5.72 -11.51 -8.22
CA TYR A 187 7.17 -11.59 -8.01
C TYR A 187 7.53 -12.50 -6.85
N ARG A 188 8.83 -12.70 -6.65
CA ARG A 188 9.38 -13.48 -5.53
C ARG A 188 10.49 -12.71 -4.86
N MET A 189 10.44 -12.66 -3.54
CA MET A 189 11.55 -12.21 -2.71
C MET A 189 12.24 -13.42 -2.06
N PRO A 190 13.54 -13.32 -1.73
CA PRO A 190 14.21 -14.32 -0.92
C PRO A 190 13.43 -14.57 0.40
N HIS A 191 13.25 -15.84 0.73
CA HIS A 191 12.58 -16.28 1.97
C HIS A 191 11.14 -15.77 2.17
N SER A 192 10.44 -15.42 1.10
CA SER A 192 9.04 -14.98 1.15
C SER A 192 8.14 -15.88 0.30
N PRO A 193 6.86 -16.04 0.65
CA PRO A 193 5.89 -16.64 -0.27
C PRO A 193 5.79 -15.84 -1.58
N PRO A 194 5.18 -16.41 -2.64
CA PRO A 194 4.88 -15.65 -3.86
C PRO A 194 4.05 -14.41 -3.53
N ALA A 195 4.52 -13.26 -4.02
CA ALA A 195 3.86 -11.98 -3.84
C ALA A 195 3.08 -11.62 -5.10
N ARG A 196 1.93 -10.99 -4.90
CA ARG A 196 1.13 -10.36 -5.94
C ARG A 196 0.95 -8.90 -5.59
N GLU A 197 1.17 -8.03 -6.56
CA GLU A 197 1.09 -6.58 -6.40
C GLU A 197 0.23 -5.96 -7.48
N TRP A 198 -0.57 -5.00 -7.06
CA TRP A 198 -1.34 -4.09 -7.89
C TRP A 198 -0.76 -2.71 -7.70
N MET A 199 -0.59 -1.98 -8.80
CA MET A 199 -0.29 -0.56 -8.73
C MET A 199 -1.23 0.20 -9.65
N ASN A 200 -1.65 1.38 -9.20
CA ASN A 200 -2.40 2.32 -10.00
C ASN A 200 -1.70 3.68 -10.02
N TYR A 201 -1.19 4.05 -11.19
CA TYR A 201 -0.46 5.29 -11.41
C TYR A 201 -1.38 6.37 -11.98
N ILE A 202 -1.67 7.38 -11.16
CA ILE A 202 -2.52 8.51 -11.47
C ILE A 202 -1.60 9.71 -11.72
N GLY A 203 -1.14 9.84 -12.97
CA GLY A 203 -0.20 10.87 -13.42
C GLY A 203 -0.75 12.30 -13.46
N LEU A 204 -1.55 12.71 -12.47
CA LEU A 204 -1.92 14.12 -12.26
C LEU A 204 -0.67 14.93 -11.88
N GLN A 205 -0.79 16.26 -11.82
CA GLN A 205 0.29 17.24 -11.56
C GLN A 205 1.18 16.93 -10.32
N TYR A 206 0.77 15.98 -9.47
CA TYR A 206 1.45 15.54 -8.26
C TYR A 206 2.08 14.14 -8.33
N GLY A 207 1.82 13.35 -9.39
CA GLY A 207 2.29 11.97 -9.57
C GLY A 207 1.94 11.06 -8.39
N VAL A 208 0.73 10.50 -8.41
CA VAL A 208 0.23 9.61 -7.35
C VAL A 208 0.37 8.17 -7.81
N LEU A 209 0.96 7.32 -6.97
CA LEU A 209 0.98 5.88 -7.17
C LEU A 209 0.34 5.18 -5.97
N LEU A 210 -0.80 4.55 -6.19
CA LEU A 210 -1.37 3.60 -5.23
C LEU A 210 -0.69 2.25 -5.43
N SER A 211 -0.30 1.56 -4.36
CA SER A 211 0.20 0.20 -4.44
C SER A 211 -0.35 -0.67 -3.31
N PHE A 212 -0.79 -1.86 -3.69
CA PHE A 212 -1.16 -2.91 -2.78
C PHE A 212 -0.40 -4.19 -3.11
N ALA A 213 0.30 -4.75 -2.13
CA ALA A 213 1.06 -5.98 -2.29
C ALA A 213 0.74 -6.97 -1.17
N ILE A 214 0.56 -8.24 -1.54
CA ILE A 214 0.31 -9.32 -0.59
C ILE A 214 1.08 -10.58 -0.97
N ALA A 215 1.76 -11.17 0.01
CA ALA A 215 2.46 -12.44 -0.11
C ALA A 215 1.88 -13.47 0.85
N MET A 216 1.39 -14.56 0.30
CA MET A 216 0.77 -15.66 1.04
C MET A 216 1.19 -17.01 0.44
N PRO A 217 1.26 -18.08 1.26
CA PRO A 217 1.54 -19.41 0.75
C PRO A 217 0.45 -19.85 -0.23
N ALA A 218 0.80 -20.76 -1.15
CA ALA A 218 -0.14 -21.24 -2.17
C ALA A 218 -1.39 -21.93 -1.57
N SER A 219 -1.29 -22.47 -0.36
CA SER A 219 -2.41 -23.04 0.40
C SER A 219 -3.49 -22.01 0.74
N ASP A 220 -3.16 -20.72 0.78
CA ASP A 220 -4.08 -19.61 1.10
C ASP A 220 -4.39 -18.74 -0.13
N LYS A 221 -4.27 -19.30 -1.34
CA LYS A 221 -4.49 -18.57 -2.59
C LYS A 221 -5.88 -17.91 -2.65
N ASP A 222 -6.91 -18.61 -2.18
CA ASP A 222 -8.29 -18.13 -2.17
C ASP A 222 -8.49 -16.90 -1.29
N LEU A 223 -7.90 -16.91 -0.10
CA LEU A 223 -7.90 -15.78 0.83
C LEU A 223 -7.10 -14.61 0.27
N ARG A 224 -5.92 -14.89 -0.30
CA ARG A 224 -5.10 -13.87 -0.96
C ARG A 224 -5.88 -13.19 -2.08
N ASP A 225 -6.54 -13.95 -2.94
CA ASP A 225 -7.27 -13.41 -4.08
C ASP A 225 -8.50 -12.59 -3.64
N LEU A 226 -9.19 -12.99 -2.56
CA LEU A 226 -10.26 -12.18 -1.94
C LEU A 226 -9.75 -10.84 -1.42
N ILE A 227 -8.69 -10.85 -0.62
CA ILE A 227 -8.12 -9.64 -0.03
C ILE A 227 -7.59 -8.71 -1.11
N PHE A 228 -6.89 -9.29 -2.10
CA PHE A 228 -6.39 -8.54 -3.24
C PHE A 228 -7.53 -7.89 -4.02
N ALA A 229 -8.65 -8.59 -4.25
CA ALA A 229 -9.81 -8.00 -4.91
C ALA A 229 -10.41 -6.83 -4.10
N ASN A 230 -10.52 -6.96 -2.77
CA ASN A 230 -11.04 -5.90 -1.90
C ASN A 230 -10.17 -4.62 -1.91
N HIS A 231 -8.84 -4.75 -1.94
CA HIS A 231 -7.94 -3.59 -1.97
C HIS A 231 -7.80 -2.96 -3.37
N THR A 232 -8.26 -3.65 -4.42
CA THR A 232 -8.05 -3.24 -5.82
C THR A 232 -9.35 -2.99 -6.58
N SER A 233 -10.50 -3.08 -5.90
CA SER A 233 -11.84 -2.93 -6.50
C SER A 233 -12.23 -1.49 -6.83
N ASP A 234 -11.53 -0.49 -6.28
CA ASP A 234 -11.70 0.92 -6.63
C ASP A 234 -10.44 1.46 -7.32
N PRO A 235 -10.19 1.09 -8.59
CA PRO A 235 -9.22 1.82 -9.37
C PRO A 235 -9.82 3.20 -9.54
N GLN A 236 -9.32 4.18 -8.77
CA GLN A 236 -9.60 5.59 -9.03
C GLN A 236 -9.61 5.78 -10.54
N THR A 237 -10.69 6.42 -11.03
CA THR A 237 -10.91 6.64 -12.47
C THR A 237 -9.57 6.90 -13.10
N CYS A 238 -9.14 6.02 -14.02
CA CYS A 238 -7.88 6.15 -14.73
C CYS A 238 -7.94 7.47 -15.52
N VAL A 239 -7.65 8.59 -14.85
CA VAL A 239 -7.60 9.92 -15.43
C VAL A 239 -6.23 9.98 -16.09
N VAL A 240 -6.12 9.21 -17.18
CA VAL A 240 -5.09 9.42 -18.17
C VAL A 240 -5.22 10.88 -18.55
N ARG A 241 -4.30 11.75 -18.10
CA ARG A 241 -4.21 13.12 -18.63
C ARG A 241 -4.24 13.00 -20.16
N GLN A 242 -5.35 13.40 -20.77
CA GLN A 242 -5.48 13.62 -22.21
C GLN A 242 -4.79 14.93 -22.61
N ASP A 243 -4.32 15.70 -21.63
CA ASP A 243 -3.85 17.07 -21.81
C ASP A 243 -2.34 17.11 -22.08
N ARG A 244 -1.93 16.46 -23.17
CA ARG A 244 -0.79 16.90 -24.01
C ARG A 244 -1.14 16.65 -25.48
N VAL A 245 -2.37 16.99 -25.89
CA VAL A 245 -2.62 17.34 -27.29
C VAL A 245 -2.01 18.71 -27.51
N ARG A 246 -0.77 18.71 -28.02
CA ARG A 246 -0.08 19.78 -28.76
C ARG A 246 -0.50 21.22 -28.43
N GLY A 247 0.35 21.90 -27.66
CA GLY A 247 0.68 23.31 -27.88
C GLY A 247 2.07 23.37 -28.50
#